data_AF-A0A974C469-F1
#
_entry.id   AF-A0A974C469-F1
#
_cell.length_a   1.000
_cell.length_b   1.000
_cell.length_c   1.000
_cell.angle_alpha   90.00
_cell.angle_beta   90.00
_cell.angle_gamma   90.00
#
_symmetry.space_group_name_H-M   'P 1'
#
loop_
_entity.id
_entity.type
_entity.pdbx_description
1 polymer ?
#
loop_
_entity_poly.entity_id
_entity_poly.type
_entity_poly.pdbx_seq_one_letter_code
_entity_poly.pdbx_strand_id
1 'polypeptide(L)'
;MLRNSDLKPFIIFIAPPSQERLRALLAKEGRNPKPEELREIMEKAREMEQNNGHYFDTAIVNTDLDKAYQELLRIINKLDTEPQWVPSSWLR
;
A
#
# COMPACT_ATOMS: atom_id res chain seq x y z
N MET A 1 14.45 13.14 4.03
CA MET A 1 13.60 13.27 5.24
C MET A 1 12.22 13.75 4.81
N LEU A 2 11.23 12.87 4.73
CA LEU A 2 9.82 13.20 4.40
C LEU A 2 9.06 13.90 5.55
N ARG A 3 9.67 13.98 6.74
CA ARG A 3 9.08 14.59 7.94
C ARG A 3 9.44 16.07 8.19
N ASN A 4 10.18 16.69 7.25
CA ASN A 4 10.57 18.12 7.31
C ASN A 4 9.87 18.99 6.26
N SER A 5 8.79 18.49 5.67
CA SER A 5 7.98 19.23 4.71
C SER A 5 6.67 19.60 5.41
N ASP A 6 6.10 20.78 5.11
CA ASP A 6 4.77 21.22 5.55
C ASP A 6 3.62 20.36 4.95
N LEU A 7 3.95 19.17 4.46
CA LEU A 7 3.05 18.19 3.86
C LEU A 7 2.91 17.02 4.84
N LYS A 8 1.66 16.64 5.16
CA LYS A 8 1.34 15.30 5.70
C LYS A 8 1.10 14.37 4.51
N PRO A 9 2.11 13.63 4.01
CA PRO A 9 1.81 12.58 3.07
C PRO A 9 0.93 11.54 3.78
N PHE A 10 -0.19 11.18 3.18
CA PHE A 10 -0.95 10.00 3.58
C PHE A 10 -0.35 8.79 2.87
N ILE A 11 0.26 7.89 3.63
CA ILE A 11 1.05 6.77 3.09
C ILE A 11 0.19 5.50 3.12
N ILE A 12 -0.12 4.98 1.94
CA ILE A 12 -0.87 3.74 1.74
C ILE A 12 0.12 2.64 1.35
N PHE A 13 0.18 1.57 2.14
CA PHE A 13 0.95 0.39 1.79
C PHE A 13 0.10 -0.61 0.99
N ILE A 14 0.55 -0.99 -0.20
CA ILE A 14 -0.09 -2.03 -0.99
C ILE A 14 0.60 -3.36 -0.70
N ALA A 15 0.02 -4.14 0.20
CA ALA A 15 0.53 -5.43 0.58
C ALA A 15 0.23 -6.46 -0.52
N PRO A 16 1.20 -7.34 -0.86
CA PRO A 16 0.90 -8.47 -1.71
C PRO A 16 -0.06 -9.43 -0.99
N PRO A 17 -0.87 -10.21 -1.74
CA PRO A 17 -1.69 -11.25 -1.15
C PRO A 17 -0.83 -12.43 -0.69
N SER A 18 -1.43 -13.47 -0.11
CA SER A 18 -0.69 -14.68 0.23
C SER A 18 0.06 -15.25 -0.97
N GLN A 19 1.20 -15.90 -0.74
CA GLN A 19 2.04 -16.45 -1.80
C GLN A 19 1.26 -17.36 -2.78
N GLU A 20 0.34 -18.17 -2.25
CA GLU A 20 -0.54 -19.03 -3.07
C GLU A 20 -1.47 -18.21 -3.97
N ARG A 21 -2.10 -17.17 -3.40
CA ARG A 21 -2.99 -16.27 -4.14
C ARG A 21 -2.23 -15.46 -5.19
N LEU A 22 -1.07 -14.94 -4.84
CA LEU A 22 -0.18 -14.22 -5.77
C LEU A 22 0.18 -15.11 -6.96
N ARG A 23 0.56 -16.36 -6.70
CA ARG A 23 0.84 -17.34 -7.77
C ARG A 23 -0.37 -17.56 -8.67
N ALA A 24 -1.56 -17.73 -8.08
CA ALA A 24 -2.79 -17.94 -8.84
C ALA A 24 -3.18 -16.72 -9.69
N LEU A 25 -2.99 -15.50 -9.19
CA LEU A 25 -3.21 -14.26 -9.94
C LEU A 25 -2.26 -14.15 -11.13
N LEU A 26 -0.96 -14.35 -10.90
CA LEU A 26 0.05 -14.29 -11.96
C LEU A 26 -0.19 -15.38 -13.02
N ALA A 27 -0.61 -16.58 -12.61
CA ALA A 27 -0.98 -17.65 -13.54
C ALA A 27 -2.18 -17.27 -14.42
N LYS A 28 -3.19 -16.58 -13.87
CA LYS A 28 -4.33 -16.06 -14.64
C LYS A 28 -3.90 -14.99 -15.66
N GLU A 29 -2.85 -14.24 -15.37
CA GLU A 29 -2.22 -13.28 -16.30
C GLU A 29 -1.29 -13.95 -17.33
N GLY A 30 -1.23 -15.28 -17.37
CA GLY A 30 -0.35 -16.02 -18.27
C GLY A 30 1.12 -16.02 -17.85
N ARG A 31 1.43 -15.57 -16.63
CA ARG A 31 2.78 -15.57 -16.06
C ARG A 31 3.01 -16.85 -15.25
N ASN A 32 4.21 -17.41 -15.32
CA ASN A 32 4.62 -18.55 -14.49
C ASN A 32 5.78 -18.13 -13.58
N PRO A 33 5.50 -17.44 -12.46
CA PRO A 33 6.54 -16.94 -11.57
C PRO A 33 7.29 -18.09 -10.92
N LYS A 34 8.62 -17.93 -10.80
CA LYS A 34 9.44 -18.90 -10.06
C LYS A 34 9.15 -18.79 -8.55
N PRO A 35 9.29 -19.89 -7.79
CA PRO A 35 9.14 -19.85 -6.33
C PRO A 35 10.01 -18.78 -5.66
N GLU A 36 11.21 -18.55 -6.18
CA GLU A 36 12.16 -17.55 -5.66
C GLU A 36 11.63 -16.12 -5.83
N GLU A 37 11.03 -15.81 -6.98
CA GLU A 37 10.42 -14.49 -7.25
C GLU A 37 9.26 -14.22 -6.29
N LEU A 38 8.42 -15.22 -6.04
CA LEU A 38 7.33 -15.11 -5.08
C LEU A 38 7.86 -14.88 -3.66
N ARG A 39 8.91 -15.61 -3.27
CA ARG A 39 9.55 -15.46 -1.96
C ARG A 39 10.18 -14.08 -1.79
N GLU A 40 10.83 -13.56 -2.83
CA GLU A 40 11.40 -12.21 -2.81
C GLU A 40 10.34 -11.13 -2.64
N ILE A 41 9.17 -11.27 -3.26
CA ILE A 41 8.05 -10.33 -3.07
C ILE A 41 7.55 -10.38 -1.63
N MET A 42 7.39 -11.58 -1.06
CA MET A 42 6.97 -11.75 0.33
C MET A 42 7.98 -11.15 1.31
N GLU A 43 9.28 -11.40 1.09
CA GLU A 43 10.34 -10.89 1.96
C GLU A 43 10.41 -9.37 1.90
N LYS A 44 10.38 -8.77 0.70
CA LYS A 44 10.38 -7.31 0.54
C LYS A 44 9.17 -6.66 1.23
N ALA A 45 7.99 -7.26 1.11
CA ALA A 45 6.79 -6.76 1.79
C ALA A 45 6.97 -6.81 3.30
N ARG A 46 7.49 -7.92 3.83
CA ARG A 46 7.79 -8.08 5.26
C ARG A 46 8.84 -7.07 5.75
N GLU A 47 9.93 -6.88 5.02
CA GLU A 47 10.97 -5.90 5.33
C GLU A 47 10.41 -4.47 5.32
N MET A 48 9.52 -4.14 4.37
CA MET A 48 8.86 -2.83 4.31
C MET A 48 7.98 -2.60 5.53
N GLU A 49 7.16 -3.58 5.93
CA GLU A 49 6.32 -3.49 7.13
C GLU A 49 7.15 -3.37 8.41
N GLN A 50 8.22 -4.15 8.54
CA GLN A 50 9.09 -4.13 9.73
C GLN A 50 9.83 -2.80 9.87
N ASN A 51 10.39 -2.28 8.78
CA ASN A 51 11.24 -1.09 8.82
C ASN A 51 10.46 0.23 8.72
N ASN A 52 9.29 0.20 8.07
CA ASN A 52 8.54 1.40 7.71
C ASN A 52 7.06 1.35 8.10
N GLY A 53 6.59 0.28 8.73
CA GLY A 53 5.17 0.11 9.06
C GLY A 53 4.57 1.24 9.87
N HIS A 54 5.36 1.86 10.75
CA HIS A 54 4.94 3.03 11.55
C HIS A 54 4.79 4.33 10.75
N TYR A 55 5.17 4.33 9.47
CA TYR A 55 4.88 5.43 8.55
C TYR A 55 3.59 5.22 7.76
N PHE A 56 3.01 4.02 7.73
CA PHE A 56 1.81 3.74 6.95
C PHE A 56 0.57 4.21 7.71
N ASP A 57 -0.26 5.03 7.07
CA ASP A 57 -1.57 5.42 7.61
C ASP A 57 -2.60 4.31 7.40
N THR A 58 -2.45 3.54 6.33
CA THR A 58 -3.30 2.40 6.02
C THR A 58 -2.60 1.39 5.11
N ALA A 59 -3.15 0.17 5.03
CA ALA A 59 -2.66 -0.87 4.15
C ALA A 59 -3.83 -1.53 3.39
N ILE A 60 -3.63 -1.80 2.10
CA ILE A 60 -4.56 -2.50 1.22
C ILE A 60 -3.90 -3.79 0.76
N VAL A 61 -4.57 -4.93 0.93
CA VAL A 61 -4.06 -6.22 0.43
C VAL A 61 -4.56 -6.46 -1.00
N ASN A 62 -3.64 -6.54 -1.95
CA ASN A 62 -3.96 -6.72 -3.37
C ASN A 62 -4.34 -8.17 -3.72
N THR A 63 -5.44 -8.66 -3.14
CA THR A 63 -6.00 -10.01 -3.41
C THR A 63 -6.80 -10.08 -4.70
N ASP A 64 -7.34 -8.95 -5.13
CA ASP A 64 -8.15 -8.76 -6.32
C ASP A 64 -7.96 -7.31 -6.78
N LEU A 65 -7.59 -7.12 -8.05
CA LEU A 65 -7.19 -5.82 -8.58
C LEU A 65 -8.33 -4.81 -8.51
N ASP A 66 -9.55 -5.22 -8.87
CA ASP A 66 -10.72 -4.34 -8.88
C ASP A 66 -11.10 -3.91 -7.47
N LYS A 67 -11.09 -4.84 -6.50
CA LYS A 67 -11.37 -4.51 -5.10
C LYS A 67 -10.33 -3.60 -4.49
N ALA A 68 -9.04 -3.89 -4.69
CA ALA A 68 -7.96 -3.06 -4.18
C ALA A 68 -7.99 -1.64 -4.79
N TYR A 69 -8.31 -1.54 -6.08
CA TYR A 69 -8.50 -0.27 -6.76
C TYR A 69 -9.69 0.52 -6.20
N GLN A 70 -10.85 -0.13 -6.00
CA GLN A 70 -12.02 0.52 -5.40
C GLN A 70 -11.75 0.99 -3.97
N GLU A 71 -11.02 0.21 -3.18
CA GLU A 71 -10.64 0.58 -1.82
C GLU A 71 -9.69 1.79 -1.82
N LEU A 72 -8.70 1.80 -2.71
CA LEU A 72 -7.81 2.94 -2.91
C LEU A 72 -8.60 4.21 -3.28
N LEU A 73 -9.53 4.12 -4.23
CA LEU A 73 -10.39 5.25 -4.59
C LEU A 73 -11.24 5.75 -3.43
N ARG A 74 -11.80 4.84 -2.62
CA ARG A 74 -12.57 5.22 -1.43
C ARG A 74 -11.71 5.97 -0.42
N ILE A 75 -10.48 5.50 -0.19
CA ILE A 75 -9.54 6.19 0.69
C ILE A 75 -9.22 7.58 0.14
N ILE A 76 -8.87 7.70 -1.14
CA ILE A 76 -8.57 9.00 -1.77
C ILE A 76 -9.74 9.97 -1.65
N ASN A 77 -10.96 9.53 -1.99
CA ASN A 77 -12.16 10.37 -1.91
C ASN A 77 -12.46 10.79 -0.47
N LYS A 78 -12.20 9.92 0.52
CA LYS A 78 -12.35 10.24 1.93
C LYS A 78 -11.34 11.31 2.37
N LEU A 79 -10.11 11.23 1.90
CA LEU A 79 -9.06 12.23 2.20
C LEU A 79 -9.37 13.60 1.59
N ASP A 80 -10.07 13.62 0.45
CA ASP A 80 -10.47 14.86 -0.24
C ASP A 80 -11.72 15.51 0.39
N THR A 81 -12.61 14.70 0.97
CA THR A 81 -13.89 15.16 1.51
C THR A 81 -13.91 15.37 3.03
N GLU A 82 -13.03 14.70 3.78
CA GLU A 82 -12.96 14.83 5.23
C GLU A 82 -11.93 15.88 5.67
N PRO A 83 -12.30 16.83 6.55
CA PRO A 83 -11.37 17.81 7.07
C PRO A 83 -10.27 17.10 7.88
N GLN A 84 -9.02 17.24 7.43
CA GLN A 84 -7.87 16.74 8.18
C GLN A 84 -7.36 17.78 9.19
N TRP A 85 -7.03 17.33 10.40
CA TRP A 85 -6.27 18.15 11.35
C TRP A 85 -4.87 18.42 10.81
N VAL A 86 -4.64 19.65 10.39
CA VAL A 86 -3.32 20.20 10.05
C VAL A 86 -2.83 21.12 11.18
N PRO A 87 -1.55 21.05 11.57
CA PRO A 87 -0.95 22.06 12.43
C PRO A 87 -1.16 23.45 11.82
N SER A 88 -1.44 24.45 12.66
CA SER A 88 -1.62 25.84 12.22
C SER A 88 -0.40 26.40 11.45
N SER A 89 0.78 25.81 11.65
CA SER A 89 2.01 26.14 10.92
C SER A 89 1.95 25.88 9.41
N TRP A 90 0.98 25.10 8.90
CA TRP A 90 0.83 24.78 7.48
C TRP A 90 -0.07 25.74 6.70
N LEU A 91 -0.83 26.60 7.39
CA LEU A 91 -1.79 27.53 6.78
C LEU A 91 -1.17 28.88 6.40
N ARG A 92 0.12 28.91 6.00
CA ARG A 92 0.79 30.15 5.60
C ARG A 92 0.21 30.76 4.33
#